data_AF-A0A5J4KFA5-F1
#
_entry.id   AF-A0A5J4KFA5-F1
#
_cell.length_a   1.000
_cell.length_b   1.000
_cell.length_c   1.000
_cell.angle_alpha   90.00
_cell.angle_beta   90.00
_cell.angle_gamma   90.00
#
_symmetry.space_group_name_H-M   'P 1'
#
loop_
_entity.id
_entity.type
_entity.pdbx_description
1 polymer ?
#
loop_
_entity_poly.entity_id
_entity_poly.type
_entity_poly.pdbx_seq_one_letter_code
_entity_poly.pdbx_strand_id
1 'polypeptide(L)'
;MPQDPKKQQKAVMKKRKKAAQHKVSAKANLTFSKEGMLREARSLPLLECWISQSWQQDAPGLVQIIIARTQLDRRICFGSYLVDKLCLGLKNTFVRTDYSQRDYEREMERFQSRMEMQPCSLELAQQMIYAAIDYAAKFGFVKNCRGWQF
;
A
#
# COMPACT_ATOMS: atom_id res chain seq x y z
N MET A 1 16.00 -0.71 -61.98
CA MET A 1 16.44 0.62 -61.51
C MET A 1 17.35 0.43 -60.30
N PRO A 2 18.62 0.86 -60.30
CA PRO A 2 19.51 0.63 -59.16
C PRO A 2 19.14 1.57 -58.01
N GLN A 3 18.64 1.02 -56.91
CA GLN A 3 18.37 1.80 -55.70
C GLN A 3 19.69 2.19 -55.03
N ASP A 4 19.88 3.49 -54.80
CA ASP A 4 21.07 4.06 -54.20
C ASP A 4 21.35 3.47 -52.79
N PRO A 5 22.50 2.80 -52.58
CA PRO A 5 22.81 2.11 -51.33
C PRO A 5 22.86 3.05 -50.11
N LYS A 6 23.14 4.36 -50.32
CA LYS A 6 23.16 5.35 -49.23
C LYS A 6 21.76 5.67 -48.70
N LYS A 7 20.71 5.59 -49.54
CA LYS A 7 19.32 5.79 -49.11
C LYS A 7 18.84 4.62 -48.25
N GLN A 8 19.25 3.39 -48.58
CA GLN A 8 18.89 2.20 -47.81
C GLN A 8 19.54 2.21 -46.42
N GLN A 9 20.82 2.57 -46.31
CA GLN A 9 21.51 2.67 -45.01
C GLN A 9 20.87 3.71 -44.08
N LYS A 10 20.49 4.88 -44.59
CA LYS A 10 19.80 5.93 -43.80
C LYS A 10 18.41 5.48 -43.32
N ALA A 11 17.67 4.74 -44.14
CA ALA A 11 16.36 4.21 -43.76
C ALA A 11 16.47 3.15 -42.64
N VAL A 12 17.46 2.26 -42.73
CA VAL A 12 17.73 1.23 -41.70
C VAL A 12 18.15 1.87 -40.37
N MET A 13 19.03 2.89 -40.40
CA MET A 13 19.41 3.62 -39.18
C MET A 13 18.24 4.37 -38.54
N LYS A 14 17.34 4.97 -39.34
CA LYS A 14 16.14 5.66 -38.83
C LYS A 14 15.13 4.68 -38.19
N LYS A 15 14.97 3.47 -38.75
CA LYS A 15 14.17 2.40 -38.14
C LYS A 15 14.76 1.91 -36.82
N ARG A 16 16.08 1.72 -36.73
CA ARG A 16 16.76 1.33 -35.48
C ARG A 16 16.63 2.38 -34.36
N LYS A 17 16.76 3.67 -34.69
CA LYS A 17 16.55 4.76 -33.70
C LYS A 17 15.10 4.81 -33.19
N LYS A 18 14.10 4.64 -34.06
CA LYS A 18 12.69 4.55 -33.65
C LYS A 18 12.40 3.34 -32.76
N ALA A 19 12.98 2.18 -33.09
CA ALA A 19 12.84 0.97 -32.26
C ALA A 19 13.54 1.10 -30.91
N ALA A 20 14.68 1.78 -30.84
CA ALA A 20 15.37 2.09 -29.58
C ALA A 20 14.56 3.10 -28.73
N GLN A 21 13.97 4.14 -29.34
CA GLN A 21 13.10 5.09 -28.66
C GLN A 21 11.83 4.42 -28.10
N HIS A 22 11.20 3.50 -28.85
CA HIS A 22 10.07 2.71 -28.35
C HIS A 22 10.45 1.73 -27.23
N LYS A 23 11.69 1.21 -27.20
CA LYS A 23 12.18 0.36 -26.09
C LYS A 23 12.50 1.14 -24.81
N VAL A 24 12.88 2.42 -24.92
CA VAL A 24 13.15 3.28 -23.75
C VAL A 24 11.84 3.77 -23.10
N SER A 25 10.79 4.00 -23.88
CA SER A 25 9.46 4.37 -23.36
C SER A 25 8.74 3.23 -22.64
N ALA A 26 9.09 1.97 -22.89
CA ALA A 26 8.48 0.82 -22.23
C ALA A 26 9.02 0.55 -20.81
N LYS A 27 10.05 1.28 -20.36
CA LYS A 27 10.63 1.14 -19.01
C LYS A 27 10.06 2.10 -17.96
N ALA A 28 9.18 3.03 -18.35
CA ALA A 28 8.66 4.07 -17.46
C ALA A 28 7.24 3.84 -16.93
N ASN A 29 6.57 2.76 -17.36
CA ASN A 29 5.28 2.35 -16.80
C ASN A 29 5.44 0.97 -16.17
N LEU A 30 6.13 0.90 -15.04
CA LEU A 30 5.89 -0.17 -14.08
C LEU A 30 4.48 0.08 -13.55
N THR A 31 3.48 -0.49 -14.21
CA THR A 31 2.15 -0.66 -13.62
C THR A 31 2.34 -1.60 -12.45
N PHE A 32 2.68 -1.05 -11.28
CA PHE A 32 2.78 -1.85 -10.06
C PHE A 32 1.41 -2.48 -9.82
N SER A 33 1.35 -3.82 -9.83
CA SER A 33 0.20 -4.53 -9.27
C SER A 33 -0.05 -3.96 -7.86
N LYS A 34 -1.31 -3.89 -7.43
CA LYS A 34 -1.66 -3.48 -6.06
C LYS A 34 -0.81 -4.23 -5.01
N GLU A 35 -0.53 -5.51 -5.27
CA GLU A 35 0.32 -6.35 -4.43
C GLU A 35 1.80 -5.91 -4.42
N GLY A 36 2.34 -5.50 -5.57
CA GLY A 36 3.70 -4.95 -5.68
C GLY A 36 3.83 -3.61 -4.97
N MET A 37 2.81 -2.75 -5.07
CA MET A 37 2.75 -1.47 -4.37
C MET A 37 2.68 -1.67 -2.84
N LEU A 38 1.91 -2.65 -2.36
CA LEU A 38 1.91 -3.02 -0.93
C LEU A 38 3.26 -3.58 -0.48
N ARG A 39 3.95 -4.35 -1.33
CA ARG A 39 5.28 -4.90 -1.00
C ARG A 39 6.31 -3.80 -0.81
N GLU A 40 6.31 -2.80 -1.69
CA GLU A 40 7.20 -1.64 -1.61
C GLU A 40 6.78 -0.64 -0.54
N ALA A 41 5.51 -0.59 -0.15
CA ALA A 41 5.03 0.28 0.92
C ALA A 41 5.81 0.07 2.23
N ARG A 42 6.37 -1.13 2.46
CA ARG A 42 7.20 -1.44 3.64
C ARG A 42 8.50 -0.63 3.71
N SER A 43 9.12 -0.36 2.56
CA SER A 43 10.35 0.43 2.47
C SER A 43 10.10 1.94 2.54
N LEU A 44 8.83 2.38 2.44
CA LEU A 44 8.50 3.79 2.50
C LEU A 44 8.64 4.35 3.91
N PRO A 45 9.09 5.60 4.09
CA PRO A 45 9.14 6.24 5.40
C PRO A 45 7.78 6.22 6.09
N LEU A 46 7.79 5.87 7.38
CA LEU A 46 6.60 5.99 8.22
C LEU A 46 6.24 7.47 8.37
N LEU A 47 4.99 7.82 8.04
CA LEU A 47 4.46 9.15 8.29
C LEU A 47 3.92 9.20 9.71
N GLU A 48 2.94 8.34 10.01
CA GLU A 48 2.31 8.26 11.32
C GLU A 48 1.55 6.93 11.49
N CYS A 49 1.22 6.61 12.74
CA CYS A 49 0.44 5.44 13.08
C CYS A 49 -0.54 5.76 14.21
N TRP A 50 -1.76 5.28 14.06
CA TRP A 50 -2.88 5.56 14.96
C TRP A 50 -3.56 4.26 15.38
N ILE A 51 -4.04 4.23 16.62
CA ILE A 51 -4.85 3.14 17.17
C ILE A 51 -6.06 3.72 17.89
N SER A 52 -7.18 3.00 17.88
CA SER A 52 -8.38 3.37 18.64
C SER A 52 -8.06 3.45 20.13
N GLN A 53 -8.50 4.50 20.82
CA GLN A 53 -8.15 4.75 22.22
C GLN A 53 -8.62 3.63 23.16
N SER A 54 -9.75 3.01 22.85
CA SER A 54 -10.34 1.88 23.58
C SER A 54 -9.63 0.53 23.39
N TRP A 55 -8.46 0.46 22.73
CA TRP A 55 -7.82 -0.81 22.38
C TRP A 55 -7.51 -1.71 23.59
N GLN A 56 -7.24 -1.12 24.76
CA GLN A 56 -6.99 -1.83 26.02
C GLN A 56 -8.27 -2.24 26.76
N GLN A 57 -9.43 -1.66 26.43
CA GLN A 57 -10.70 -1.93 27.12
C GLN A 57 -11.32 -3.24 26.67
N ASP A 58 -11.85 -4.06 27.58
CA ASP A 58 -12.39 -5.38 27.25
C ASP A 58 -13.52 -5.33 26.21
N ALA A 59 -14.39 -4.32 26.30
CA ALA A 59 -15.42 -4.01 25.30
C ALA A 59 -15.11 -2.66 24.63
N PRO A 60 -15.41 -2.48 23.33
CA PRO A 60 -16.21 -3.33 22.45
C PRO A 60 -15.45 -4.48 21.76
N GLY A 61 -14.16 -4.66 22.03
CA GLY A 61 -13.38 -5.74 21.39
C GLY A 61 -12.98 -5.47 19.94
N LEU A 62 -13.30 -4.29 19.41
CA LEU A 62 -12.91 -3.84 18.07
C LEU A 62 -11.83 -2.77 18.19
N VAL A 63 -10.72 -2.99 17.50
CA VAL A 63 -9.55 -2.13 17.50
C VAL A 63 -9.28 -1.65 16.08
N GLN A 64 -9.37 -0.33 15.87
CA GLN A 64 -9.04 0.28 14.59
C GLN A 64 -7.57 0.72 14.62
N ILE A 65 -6.79 0.30 13.63
CA ILE A 65 -5.39 0.67 13.45
C ILE A 65 -5.25 1.33 12.08
N ILE A 66 -4.46 2.41 12.01
CA ILE A 66 -4.13 3.09 10.76
C ILE A 66 -2.62 3.25 10.70
N ILE A 67 -2.02 2.87 9.58
CA ILE A 67 -0.59 3.03 9.32
C ILE A 67 -0.45 3.83 8.03
N ALA A 68 0.15 5.01 8.11
CA ALA A 68 0.38 5.89 6.97
C ALA A 68 1.88 6.00 6.66
N ARG A 69 2.21 6.05 5.37
CA ARG A 69 3.58 6.14 4.87
C ARG A 69 3.66 7.09 3.69
N THR A 70 4.79 7.77 3.57
CA THR A 70 5.04 8.75 2.51
C THR A 70 5.69 8.08 1.30
N GLN A 71 5.11 8.27 0.12
CA GLN A 71 5.64 7.83 -1.16
C GLN A 71 6.71 8.81 -1.68
N LEU A 72 7.54 8.36 -2.64
CA LEU A 72 8.67 9.13 -3.18
C LEU A 72 8.27 10.49 -3.79
N ASP A 73 7.03 10.59 -4.27
CA ASP A 73 6.43 11.77 -4.90
C ASP A 73 5.65 12.67 -3.92
N ARG A 74 5.87 12.50 -2.61
CA ARG A 74 5.14 13.17 -1.53
C ARG A 74 3.64 12.83 -1.48
N ARG A 75 3.21 11.79 -2.19
CA ARG A 75 1.89 11.20 -1.96
C ARG A 75 1.91 10.36 -0.70
N ILE A 76 0.73 10.07 -0.20
CA ILE A 76 0.55 9.24 0.99
C ILE A 76 -0.12 7.94 0.59
N CYS A 77 0.38 6.86 1.17
CA CYS A 77 -0.32 5.60 1.22
C CYS A 77 -0.65 5.28 2.67
N PHE A 78 -1.84 4.74 2.91
CA PHE A 78 -2.22 4.30 4.24
C PHE A 78 -3.01 3.00 4.20
N GLY A 79 -2.81 2.20 5.24
CA GLY A 79 -3.57 1.00 5.51
C GLY A 79 -4.43 1.20 6.75
N SER A 80 -5.71 0.86 6.66
CA SER A 80 -6.67 0.80 7.76
C SER A 80 -6.98 -0.67 8.07
N TYR A 81 -6.79 -1.05 9.32
CA TYR A 81 -6.92 -2.42 9.82
C TYR A 81 -7.92 -2.43 10.97
N LEU A 82 -8.98 -3.22 10.84
CA LEU A 82 -9.93 -3.45 11.91
C LEU A 82 -9.67 -4.83 12.49
N VAL A 83 -9.27 -4.87 13.75
CA VAL A 83 -8.98 -6.08 14.51
C VAL A 83 -10.13 -6.34 15.48
N ASP A 84 -10.63 -7.57 15.48
CA ASP A 84 -11.56 -8.09 16.46
C ASP A 84 -10.77 -8.97 17.44
N LYS A 85 -10.51 -8.42 18.63
CA LYS A 85 -9.68 -9.10 19.65
C LYS A 85 -10.40 -10.20 20.40
N LEU A 86 -11.73 -10.31 20.25
CA LEU A 86 -12.54 -11.26 21.02
C LEU A 86 -12.74 -12.57 20.27
N CYS A 87 -12.96 -12.53 18.95
CA CYS A 87 -13.42 -13.71 18.23
C CYS A 87 -12.72 -13.94 16.88
N LEU A 88 -12.65 -12.93 16.02
CA LEU A 88 -12.36 -13.14 14.59
C LEU A 88 -10.91 -12.83 14.21
N GLY A 89 -10.14 -12.17 15.06
CA GLY A 89 -8.81 -11.67 14.71
C GLY A 89 -8.91 -10.52 13.70
N LEU A 90 -8.06 -10.52 12.66
CA LEU A 90 -8.05 -9.43 11.69
C LEU A 90 -9.33 -9.42 10.83
N LYS A 91 -10.24 -8.48 11.07
CA LYS A 91 -11.60 -8.44 10.53
C LYS A 91 -11.71 -7.71 9.19
N ASN A 92 -11.19 -6.49 9.06
CA ASN A 92 -11.19 -5.74 7.80
C ASN A 92 -9.84 -5.11 7.52
N THR A 93 -9.49 -4.98 6.24
CA THR A 93 -8.25 -4.35 5.79
C THR A 93 -8.52 -3.52 4.55
N PHE A 94 -8.18 -2.24 4.59
CA PHE A 94 -8.31 -1.32 3.47
C PHE A 94 -6.99 -0.64 3.21
N VAL A 95 -6.59 -0.57 1.94
CA VAL A 95 -5.43 0.22 1.53
C VAL A 95 -5.87 1.29 0.56
N ARG A 96 -5.26 2.45 0.72
CA ARG A 96 -5.37 3.59 -0.18
C ARG A 96 -3.97 4.11 -0.46
N THR A 97 -3.76 4.51 -1.69
CA THR A 97 -2.45 4.94 -2.22
C THR A 97 -2.67 6.15 -3.11
N ASP A 98 -1.62 6.90 -3.40
CA ASP A 98 -1.69 8.11 -4.24
C ASP A 98 -2.61 9.20 -3.66
N TYR A 99 -2.64 9.34 -2.32
CA TYR A 99 -3.38 10.42 -1.67
C TYR A 99 -2.54 11.70 -1.62
N SER A 100 -3.17 12.85 -1.86
CA SER A 100 -2.57 14.13 -1.46
C SER A 100 -2.60 14.28 0.07
N GLN A 101 -1.73 15.14 0.61
CA GLN A 101 -1.73 15.49 2.03
C GLN A 101 -3.14 15.91 2.52
N ARG A 102 -3.82 16.78 1.76
CA ARG A 102 -5.15 17.28 2.10
C ARG A 102 -6.23 16.20 2.08
N ASP A 103 -6.14 15.27 1.13
CA ASP A 103 -7.11 14.15 1.06
C ASP A 103 -6.89 13.17 2.20
N TYR A 104 -5.63 12.95 2.59
CA TYR A 104 -5.28 12.12 3.73
C TYR A 104 -5.79 12.73 5.04
N GLU A 105 -5.55 14.02 5.28
CA GLU A 105 -6.04 14.75 6.45
C GLU A 105 -7.57 14.64 6.57
N ARG A 106 -8.29 14.84 5.46
CA ARG A 106 -9.76 14.68 5.43
C ARG A 106 -10.22 13.27 5.78
N GLU A 107 -9.51 12.23 5.33
CA GLU A 107 -9.84 10.87 5.76
C GLU A 107 -9.51 10.63 7.22
N MET A 108 -8.42 11.20 7.73
CA MET A 108 -8.07 11.09 9.15
C MET A 108 -9.12 11.77 10.04
N GLU A 109 -9.63 12.94 9.64
CA GLU A 109 -10.79 13.60 10.30
C GLU A 109 -12.03 12.70 10.30
N ARG A 110 -12.30 11.98 9.21
CA ARG A 110 -13.43 11.04 9.13
C ARG A 110 -13.25 9.83 10.03
N PHE A 111 -12.02 9.34 10.21
CA PHE A 111 -11.74 8.28 11.18
C PHE A 111 -11.92 8.80 12.61
N GLN A 112 -11.34 9.96 12.93
CA GLN A 112 -11.40 10.55 14.28
C GLN A 112 -12.82 11.00 14.68
N SER A 113 -13.66 11.42 13.73
CA SER A 113 -15.07 11.76 14.02
C SER A 113 -15.94 10.54 14.32
N ARG A 114 -15.51 9.32 13.94
CA ARG A 114 -16.23 8.08 14.20
C ARG A 114 -15.75 7.35 15.45
N MET A 115 -14.49 7.57 15.84
CA MET A 115 -13.84 6.85 16.92
C MET A 115 -12.68 7.68 17.46
N GLU A 116 -12.52 7.72 18.78
CA GLU A 116 -11.35 8.32 19.40
C GLU A 116 -10.10 7.52 19.03
N MET A 117 -9.11 8.20 18.45
CA MET A 117 -7.85 7.61 17.99
C MET A 117 -6.71 8.29 18.74
N GLN A 118 -5.68 7.53 19.07
CA GLN A 118 -4.44 8.03 19.66
C GLN A 118 -3.24 7.61 18.80
N PRO A 119 -2.16 8.41 18.76
CA PRO A 119 -0.92 8.00 18.12
C PRO A 119 -0.37 6.74 18.78
N CYS A 120 0.28 5.88 18.00
CA CYS A 120 0.95 4.69 18.53
C CYS A 120 2.24 4.38 17.78
N SER A 121 3.06 3.50 18.36
CA SER A 121 4.24 2.99 17.67
C SER A 121 3.83 2.02 16.55
N LEU A 122 4.63 2.02 15.49
CA LEU A 122 4.48 1.02 14.42
C LEU A 122 4.60 -0.40 14.95
N GLU A 123 5.46 -0.63 15.93
CA GLU A 123 5.66 -1.93 16.57
C GLU A 123 4.37 -2.44 17.22
N LEU A 124 3.69 -1.60 18.01
CA LEU A 124 2.42 -1.97 18.65
C LEU A 124 1.37 -2.32 17.60
N ALA A 125 1.25 -1.49 16.55
CA ALA A 125 0.33 -1.72 15.46
C ALA A 125 0.60 -3.07 14.76
N GLN A 126 1.86 -3.34 14.42
CA GLN A 126 2.27 -4.58 13.77
C GLN A 126 2.02 -5.80 14.67
N GLN A 127 2.42 -5.74 15.94
CA GLN A 127 2.19 -6.82 16.91
C GLN A 127 0.70 -7.15 17.03
N MET A 128 -0.16 -6.14 17.17
CA MET A 128 -1.61 -6.34 17.26
C MET A 128 -2.18 -6.99 15.99
N ILE A 129 -1.77 -6.52 14.82
CA ILE A 129 -2.26 -7.07 13.55
C ILE A 129 -1.79 -8.52 13.37
N TYR A 130 -0.53 -8.81 13.62
CA TYR A 130 0.03 -10.15 13.49
C TYR A 130 -0.54 -11.14 14.50
N ALA A 131 -0.62 -10.75 15.77
CA ALA A 131 -1.25 -11.56 16.80
C ALA A 131 -2.70 -11.89 16.44
N ALA A 132 -3.43 -10.94 15.86
CA ALA A 132 -4.80 -11.16 15.39
C ALA A 132 -4.88 -12.11 14.19
N ILE A 133 -3.93 -12.05 13.24
CA ILE A 133 -3.84 -13.01 12.13
C ILE A 133 -3.53 -14.41 12.64
N ASP A 134 -2.54 -14.54 13.53
CA ASP A 134 -2.13 -15.81 14.10
C ASP A 134 -3.25 -16.44 14.95
N TYR A 135 -3.97 -15.62 15.71
CA TYR A 135 -5.15 -16.05 16.45
C TYR A 135 -6.21 -16.62 15.49
N ALA A 136 -6.59 -15.86 14.46
CA ALA A 136 -7.57 -16.29 13.46
C ALA A 136 -7.17 -17.61 12.78
N ALA A 137 -5.88 -17.76 12.43
CA ALA A 137 -5.35 -18.95 11.79
C ALA A 137 -5.51 -20.21 12.66
N LYS A 138 -5.35 -20.11 13.99
CA LYS A 138 -5.55 -21.25 14.92
C LYS A 138 -6.97 -21.81 14.90
N PHE A 139 -7.96 -20.99 14.59
CA PHE A 139 -9.37 -21.39 14.51
C PHE A 139 -9.84 -21.66 13.07
N GLY A 140 -8.91 -21.74 12.11
CA GLY A 140 -9.22 -22.03 10.71
C GLY A 140 -9.75 -20.83 9.93
N PHE A 141 -9.77 -19.63 10.51
CA PHE A 141 -10.07 -18.39 9.80
C PHE A 141 -8.84 -17.92 9.02
N VAL A 142 -8.58 -18.56 7.87
CA VAL A 142 -7.54 -18.11 6.95
C VAL A 142 -8.13 -17.00 6.08
N LYS A 143 -7.85 -15.75 6.45
CA LYS A 143 -7.97 -14.65 5.50
C LYS A 143 -7.08 -14.97 4.30
N ASN A 144 -7.67 -15.07 3.10
CA ASN A 144 -6.96 -15.28 1.84
C ASN A 144 -6.21 -13.99 1.46
N CYS A 145 -5.25 -13.63 2.30
CA CYS A 145 -4.46 -12.42 2.27
C CYS A 145 -3.10 -12.76 1.63
N ARG A 146 -3.10 -13.24 0.39
CA ARG A 146 -1.88 -13.67 -0.34
C ARG A 146 -0.85 -12.56 -0.64
N GLY A 147 -1.01 -11.36 -0.08
CA GLY A 147 -0.07 -10.24 -0.17
C GLY A 147 0.27 -9.56 1.15
N TRP A 148 -0.14 -10.11 2.30
CA TRP A 148 -0.12 -9.40 3.60
C TRP A 148 0.84 -10.02 4.62
N GLN A 149 2.08 -10.24 4.19
CA GLN A 149 3.20 -10.28 5.15
C GLN A 149 3.70 -8.84 5.24
N PHE A 150 3.61 -8.22 6.42
CA PHE A 150 4.03 -6.83 6.66
C PHE A 150 5.56 -6.74 6.81
#